data_AF-A0A8H4XL55-F1
#
_entry.id   AF-A0A8H4XL55-F1
#
_cell.length_a   1.000
_cell.length_b   1.000
_cell.length_c   1.000
_cell.angle_alpha   90.00
_cell.angle_beta   90.00
_cell.angle_gamma   90.00
#
_symmetry.space_group_name_H-M   'P 1'
#
loop_
_entity.id
_entity.type
_entity.pdbx_description
1 polymer ?
#
loop_
_entity_poly.entity_id
_entity_poly.type
_entity_poly.pdbx_seq_one_letter_code
_entity_poly.pdbx_strand_id
1 'polypeptide(L)'
;MTIHDVHFMGRSTFYRLSLSEMFVPYGDPRNPIYRKGAFDLGNVGAGVTANNLALGCDCLGVIKYLGGWCVSNDGSAVEKPNAMCIHEVDQGIQWKHTNHRTKNATVVRKRQLVIQQIITVANYEYIFAWIFDQSGEITFETRATGILSTQPVDKDVKVPWGTRVAEGVMAPYHQHLFNVRIDPAVGGSKNTLVYSDSVRMPWDDSLNPMGTGYVNRETVIHRESHMEDSVADGRVFKIVNRNMENPVSDAPRAAWFLALAPVRVRRAPHMGYQSIGGTGIKAWIDHPEAVVDEDIVIWHTFGFNHIPRVEDFPIMPAEIAQMHLKPYNFCNYNPTNDVPPSSQAFNCSVLYEDQRAIAAKTQANGTCYEKEVTMNGRT
;
A
#
# COMPACT_ATOMS: atom_id res chain seq x y z
N MET A 1 -10.37 -1.97 10.60
CA MET A 1 -11.15 -2.08 9.35
C MET A 1 -10.97 -3.47 8.72
N THR A 2 -12.04 -4.08 8.18
CA THR A 2 -11.99 -5.39 7.49
C THR A 2 -12.86 -5.35 6.23
N ILE A 3 -12.37 -5.90 5.11
CA ILE A 3 -13.12 -5.98 3.85
C ILE A 3 -13.55 -7.44 3.62
N HIS A 4 -14.78 -7.65 3.18
CA HIS A 4 -15.36 -8.99 2.99
C HIS A 4 -16.01 -9.12 1.62
N ASP A 5 -16.14 -10.37 1.15
CA ASP A 5 -16.90 -10.75 -0.04
C ASP A 5 -16.49 -9.99 -1.32
N VAL A 6 -15.19 -9.84 -1.52
CA VAL A 6 -14.63 -9.04 -2.61
C VAL A 6 -14.83 -9.76 -3.94
N HIS A 7 -15.50 -9.09 -4.87
CA HIS A 7 -15.72 -9.55 -6.23
C HIS A 7 -15.14 -8.58 -7.24
N PHE A 8 -14.60 -9.12 -8.35
CA PHE A 8 -14.15 -8.33 -9.50
C PHE A 8 -14.65 -8.97 -10.79
N MET A 9 -15.24 -8.15 -11.68
CA MET A 9 -15.83 -8.62 -12.93
C MET A 9 -16.81 -9.80 -12.72
N GLY A 10 -17.68 -9.67 -11.70
CA GLY A 10 -18.70 -10.66 -11.34
C GLY A 10 -18.18 -11.97 -10.74
N ARG A 11 -16.88 -12.06 -10.41
CA ARG A 11 -16.24 -13.29 -9.91
C ARG A 11 -15.62 -13.07 -8.53
N SER A 12 -15.65 -14.10 -7.70
CA SER A 12 -15.07 -14.07 -6.36
C SER A 12 -13.54 -13.94 -6.40
N THR A 13 -13.00 -13.18 -5.46
CA THR A 13 -11.56 -12.87 -5.36
C THR A 13 -11.03 -13.12 -3.95
N PHE A 14 -11.63 -12.49 -2.94
CA PHE A 14 -11.22 -12.63 -1.53
C PHE A 14 -12.46 -12.71 -0.65
N TYR A 15 -12.50 -13.73 0.21
CA TYR A 15 -13.52 -13.84 1.24
C TYR A 15 -13.33 -12.75 2.31
N ARG A 16 -12.08 -12.52 2.75
CA ARG A 16 -11.77 -11.51 3.79
C ARG A 16 -10.35 -10.95 3.69
N LEU A 17 -10.23 -9.63 3.78
CA LEU A 17 -8.96 -8.89 3.86
C LEU A 17 -8.92 -8.05 5.14
N SER A 18 -7.80 -8.08 5.87
CA SER A 18 -7.61 -7.22 7.06
C SER A 18 -6.14 -7.09 7.47
N LEU A 19 -5.76 -5.93 8.00
CA LEU A 19 -4.64 -5.87 8.93
C LEU A 19 -5.00 -6.67 10.19
N SER A 20 -4.24 -7.71 10.46
CA SER A 20 -4.50 -8.62 11.58
C SER A 20 -3.70 -8.27 12.83
N GLU A 21 -2.48 -7.76 12.63
CA GLU A 21 -1.61 -7.32 13.71
C GLU A 21 -0.58 -6.32 13.17
N MET A 22 0.00 -5.52 14.07
CA MET A 22 1.22 -4.76 13.82
C MET A 22 2.15 -4.85 15.03
N PHE A 23 3.43 -5.07 14.81
CA PHE A 23 4.45 -5.13 15.85
C PHE A 23 5.49 -4.02 15.67
N VAL A 24 5.77 -3.28 16.75
CA VAL A 24 6.73 -2.15 16.77
C VAL A 24 7.88 -2.42 17.75
N PRO A 25 8.87 -3.25 17.38
CA PRO A 25 10.03 -3.54 18.22
C PRO A 25 11.06 -2.41 18.20
N TYR A 26 11.55 -2.02 19.38
CA TYR A 26 12.64 -1.06 19.54
C TYR A 26 14.00 -1.76 19.74
N GLY A 27 15.04 -1.17 19.17
CA GLY A 27 16.42 -1.69 19.17
C GLY A 27 17.33 -1.12 20.25
N ASP A 28 16.83 -0.32 21.21
CA ASP A 28 17.64 0.16 22.34
C ASP A 28 17.78 -0.95 23.40
N PRO A 29 18.99 -1.47 23.64
CA PRO A 29 19.18 -2.64 24.51
C PRO A 29 19.12 -2.30 26.01
N ARG A 30 19.02 -1.02 26.40
CA ARG A 30 19.11 -0.60 27.80
C ARG A 30 17.82 -0.89 28.56
N ASN A 31 17.92 -1.12 29.87
CA ASN A 31 16.76 -1.24 30.75
C ASN A 31 16.15 0.15 31.00
N PRO A 32 14.82 0.34 30.89
CA PRO A 32 13.77 -0.64 30.55
C PRO A 32 13.37 -0.70 29.07
N ILE A 33 14.10 -0.04 28.19
CA ILE A 33 13.72 0.28 26.81
C ILE A 33 13.65 -0.96 25.93
N TYR A 34 14.46 -1.99 26.22
CA TYR A 34 14.39 -3.28 25.51
C TYR A 34 13.00 -3.96 25.60
N ARG A 35 12.14 -3.54 26.54
CA ARG A 35 10.76 -4.04 26.66
C ARG A 35 9.78 -3.38 25.68
N LYS A 36 10.19 -2.33 24.97
CA LYS A 36 9.34 -1.64 24.00
C LYS A 36 9.22 -2.49 22.74
N GLY A 37 8.13 -3.24 22.68
CA GLY A 37 7.70 -4.03 21.52
C GLY A 37 6.19 -4.14 21.56
N ALA A 38 5.50 -3.11 21.06
CA ALA A 38 4.05 -3.06 21.13
C ALA A 38 3.42 -3.88 20.00
N PHE A 39 2.42 -4.69 20.33
CA PHE A 39 1.48 -5.27 19.36
C PHE A 39 0.25 -4.36 19.33
N ASP A 40 0.23 -3.35 18.47
CA ASP A 40 -0.71 -2.24 18.62
C ASP A 40 -2.17 -2.68 18.44
N LEU A 41 -2.45 -3.64 17.56
CA LEU A 41 -3.80 -4.17 17.41
C LEU A 41 -4.14 -5.13 18.55
N GLY A 42 -3.26 -6.08 18.89
CA GLY A 42 -3.50 -7.06 19.95
C GLY A 42 -3.49 -6.50 21.37
N ASN A 43 -2.69 -5.47 21.66
CA ASN A 43 -2.57 -4.83 22.98
C ASN A 43 -3.56 -3.69 23.20
N VAL A 44 -3.91 -2.94 22.15
CA VAL A 44 -4.69 -1.70 22.28
C VAL A 44 -5.99 -1.76 21.48
N GLY A 45 -5.91 -2.15 20.20
CA GLY A 45 -7.05 -2.38 19.33
C GLY A 45 -7.40 -1.18 18.44
N ALA A 46 -7.29 -1.37 17.12
CA ALA A 46 -7.51 -0.33 16.11
C ALA A 46 -8.92 0.30 16.13
N GLY A 47 -9.95 -0.42 16.61
CA GLY A 47 -11.29 0.14 16.76
C GLY A 47 -11.38 1.13 17.93
N VAL A 48 -10.73 0.80 19.04
CA VAL A 48 -10.71 1.62 20.26
C VAL A 48 -9.94 2.91 20.02
N THR A 49 -8.85 2.84 19.24
CA THR A 49 -7.97 3.97 18.90
C THR A 49 -8.33 4.70 17.62
N ALA A 50 -9.42 4.34 16.95
CA ALA A 50 -9.90 5.02 15.76
C ALA A 50 -10.21 6.50 16.03
N ASN A 51 -9.69 7.38 15.17
CA ASN A 51 -10.00 8.81 15.21
C ASN A 51 -11.39 9.09 14.61
N ASN A 52 -11.96 10.24 14.98
CA ASN A 52 -13.16 10.79 14.36
C ASN A 52 -12.73 11.68 13.18
N LEU A 53 -12.81 11.14 11.96
CA LEU A 53 -12.26 11.80 10.77
C LEU A 53 -13.11 13.02 10.35
N ALA A 54 -12.43 14.14 10.11
CA ALA A 54 -13.04 15.43 9.79
C ALA A 54 -13.05 15.72 8.29
N LEU A 55 -14.16 16.32 7.84
CA LEU A 55 -14.36 16.72 6.43
C LEU A 55 -13.39 17.83 6.04
N GLY A 56 -12.66 17.63 4.93
CA GLY A 56 -11.72 18.62 4.40
C GLY A 56 -10.34 18.63 5.07
N CYS A 57 -10.12 17.79 6.10
CA CYS A 57 -8.83 17.64 6.77
C CYS A 57 -8.24 16.25 6.49
N ASP A 58 -8.86 15.20 7.04
CA ASP A 58 -8.32 13.83 6.97
C ASP A 58 -8.60 13.14 5.63
N CYS A 59 -9.72 13.49 5.01
CA CYS A 59 -10.16 12.96 3.72
C CYS A 59 -10.67 14.12 2.84
N LEU A 60 -10.12 14.22 1.63
CA LEU A 60 -10.37 15.32 0.70
C LEU A 60 -11.19 14.88 -0.51
N GLY A 61 -12.16 15.71 -0.90
CA GLY A 61 -13.07 15.45 -2.02
C GLY A 61 -14.50 15.24 -1.56
N VAL A 62 -15.23 14.33 -2.21
CA VAL A 62 -16.59 13.95 -1.83
C VAL A 62 -16.52 12.70 -0.97
N ILE A 63 -16.84 12.85 0.32
CA ILE A 63 -16.55 11.82 1.32
C ILE A 63 -17.85 11.21 1.88
N LYS A 64 -17.88 9.88 1.95
CA LYS A 64 -18.84 9.13 2.76
C LYS A 64 -18.14 8.60 4.01
N TYR A 65 -18.68 8.89 5.18
CA TYR A 65 -18.17 8.36 6.43
C TYR A 65 -18.95 7.14 6.90
N LEU A 66 -18.25 6.22 7.56
CA LEU A 66 -18.81 5.13 8.34
C LEU A 66 -18.32 5.25 9.78
N GLY A 67 -19.25 5.20 10.72
CA GLY A 67 -18.95 5.10 12.15
C GLY A 67 -19.00 3.65 12.64
N GLY A 68 -18.87 3.50 13.95
CA GLY A 68 -19.02 2.21 14.63
C GLY A 68 -19.19 2.40 16.13
N TRP A 69 -19.12 1.29 16.86
CA TRP A 69 -19.26 1.27 18.32
C TRP A 69 -18.15 0.42 18.93
N CYS A 70 -17.65 0.85 20.08
CA CYS A 70 -16.77 0.09 20.95
C CYS A 70 -17.45 -0.12 22.31
N VAL A 71 -16.86 -0.96 23.15
CA VAL A 71 -17.34 -1.21 24.51
C VAL A 71 -16.39 -0.54 25.51
N SER A 72 -16.96 0.20 26.47
CA SER A 72 -16.25 0.80 27.59
C SER A 72 -15.99 -0.23 28.71
N ASN A 73 -15.14 0.10 29.66
CA ASN A 73 -14.81 -0.77 30.81
C ASN A 73 -16.03 -1.12 31.69
N ASP A 74 -17.07 -0.28 31.69
CA ASP A 74 -18.33 -0.50 32.40
C ASP A 74 -19.37 -1.26 31.56
N GLY A 75 -19.02 -1.69 30.35
CA GLY A 75 -19.90 -2.38 29.41
C GLY A 75 -20.78 -1.45 28.58
N SER A 76 -20.70 -0.13 28.78
CA SER A 76 -21.46 0.84 27.97
C SER A 76 -20.92 0.93 26.54
N ALA A 77 -21.79 1.28 25.60
CA ALA A 77 -21.42 1.48 24.20
C ALA A 77 -20.78 2.86 24.01
N VAL A 78 -19.62 2.91 23.36
CA VAL A 78 -18.89 4.12 23.00
C VAL A 78 -18.96 4.30 21.49
N GLU A 79 -19.62 5.37 21.05
CA GLU A 79 -19.69 5.68 19.62
C GLU A 79 -18.33 6.09 19.08
N LYS A 80 -18.02 5.61 17.87
CA LYS A 80 -16.88 6.03 17.05
C LYS A 80 -17.44 6.67 15.77
N PRO A 81 -17.88 7.93 15.81
CA PRO A 81 -18.36 8.61 14.63
C PRO A 81 -17.23 8.76 13.62
N ASN A 82 -17.57 8.68 12.33
CA ASN A 82 -16.64 8.88 11.21
C ASN A 82 -15.30 8.11 11.32
N ALA A 83 -15.32 6.91 11.91
CA ALA A 83 -14.13 6.09 12.12
C ALA A 83 -13.44 5.65 10.81
N MET A 84 -14.19 5.65 9.70
CA MET A 84 -13.70 5.37 8.37
C MET A 84 -14.25 6.36 7.37
N CYS A 85 -13.45 6.72 6.37
CA CYS A 85 -13.89 7.52 5.23
C CYS A 85 -13.77 6.72 3.93
N ILE A 86 -14.70 6.97 3.02
CA ILE A 86 -14.81 6.33 1.72
C ILE A 86 -14.93 7.43 0.67
N HIS A 87 -14.05 7.43 -0.32
CA HIS A 87 -14.08 8.38 -1.40
C HIS A 87 -13.33 7.85 -2.62
N GLU A 88 -13.52 8.49 -3.77
CA GLU A 88 -12.72 8.20 -4.94
C GLU A 88 -11.69 9.29 -5.21
N VAL A 89 -10.52 8.90 -5.69
CA VAL A 89 -9.43 9.82 -6.08
C VAL A 89 -8.96 9.52 -7.49
N ASP A 90 -8.52 10.57 -8.16
CA ASP A 90 -7.75 10.42 -9.39
C ASP A 90 -6.29 10.07 -9.06
N GLN A 91 -5.75 9.05 -9.74
CA GLN A 91 -4.38 8.58 -9.59
C GLN A 91 -3.65 8.61 -10.94
N GLY A 92 -3.82 9.69 -11.71
CA GLY A 92 -3.07 9.91 -12.95
C GLY A 92 -3.51 9.00 -14.10
N ILE A 93 -2.55 8.43 -14.84
CA ILE A 93 -2.81 7.64 -16.05
C ILE A 93 -2.95 6.15 -15.68
N GLN A 94 -4.03 5.51 -16.15
CA GLN A 94 -4.19 4.06 -16.09
C GLN A 94 -3.42 3.38 -17.22
N TRP A 95 -3.66 3.80 -18.46
CA TRP A 95 -2.90 3.37 -19.62
C TRP A 95 -2.94 4.44 -20.70
N LYS A 96 -1.89 4.46 -21.54
CA LYS A 96 -1.78 5.38 -22.68
C LYS A 96 -1.02 4.69 -23.81
N HIS A 97 -1.47 4.90 -25.03
CA HIS A 97 -0.72 4.52 -26.22
C HIS A 97 -0.76 5.63 -27.27
N THR A 98 0.31 5.76 -28.05
CA THR A 98 0.38 6.66 -29.20
C THR A 98 1.04 5.92 -30.35
N ASN A 99 0.30 5.75 -31.44
CA ASN A 99 0.82 5.12 -32.63
C ASN A 99 1.58 6.17 -33.46
N HIS A 100 2.91 6.05 -33.52
CA HIS A 100 3.75 7.03 -34.24
C HIS A 100 3.48 7.08 -35.75
N ARG A 101 2.89 6.04 -36.35
CA ARG A 101 2.57 5.97 -37.78
C ARG A 101 1.28 6.73 -38.10
N THR A 102 0.22 6.46 -37.35
CA THR A 102 -1.09 7.11 -37.56
C THR A 102 -1.24 8.44 -36.80
N LYS A 103 -0.35 8.72 -35.85
CA LYS A 103 -0.42 9.84 -34.90
C LYS A 103 -1.61 9.81 -33.95
N ASN A 104 -2.39 8.72 -33.93
CA ASN A 104 -3.50 8.55 -33.00
C ASN A 104 -2.98 8.27 -31.58
N ALA A 105 -3.55 8.95 -30.60
CA ALA A 105 -3.27 8.76 -29.19
C ALA A 105 -4.55 8.47 -28.41
N THR A 106 -4.47 7.52 -27.48
CA THR A 106 -5.56 7.20 -26.55
C THR A 106 -4.98 7.12 -25.15
N VAL A 107 -5.71 7.67 -24.17
CA VAL A 107 -5.30 7.70 -22.76
C VAL A 107 -6.52 7.49 -21.88
N VAL A 108 -6.39 6.68 -20.84
CA VAL A 108 -7.41 6.47 -19.80
C VAL A 108 -6.82 6.89 -18.46
N ARG A 109 -7.59 7.63 -17.65
CA ARG A 109 -7.19 8.02 -16.29
C ARG A 109 -7.47 6.89 -15.31
N LYS A 110 -6.66 6.81 -14.26
CA LYS A 110 -6.81 5.85 -13.17
C LYS A 110 -7.67 6.46 -12.07
N ARG A 111 -8.87 5.91 -11.85
CA ARG A 111 -9.71 6.23 -10.69
C ARG A 111 -9.54 5.14 -9.62
N GLN A 112 -9.41 5.55 -8.38
CA GLN A 112 -9.28 4.65 -7.24
C GLN A 112 -10.35 4.92 -6.20
N LEU A 113 -10.97 3.86 -5.67
CA LEU A 113 -11.81 3.91 -4.47
C LEU A 113 -10.93 3.69 -3.24
N VAL A 114 -10.92 4.66 -2.33
CA VAL A 114 -10.15 4.65 -1.09
C VAL A 114 -11.09 4.44 0.09
N ILE A 115 -10.79 3.44 0.92
CA ILE A 115 -11.43 3.21 2.22
C ILE A 115 -10.34 3.35 3.28
N GLN A 116 -10.40 4.42 4.07
CA GLN A 116 -9.31 4.81 4.99
C GLN A 116 -9.80 4.85 6.44
N GLN A 117 -8.91 4.42 7.35
CA GLN A 117 -9.03 4.57 8.80
C GLN A 117 -7.74 5.19 9.34
N ILE A 118 -7.85 6.13 10.29
CA ILE A 118 -6.70 6.65 11.04
C ILE A 118 -6.85 6.21 12.50
N ILE A 119 -5.76 5.70 13.08
CA ILE A 119 -5.68 5.36 14.50
C ILE A 119 -4.54 6.12 15.15
N THR A 120 -4.74 6.51 16.41
CA THR A 120 -3.67 7.07 17.27
C THR A 120 -3.31 6.07 18.35
N VAL A 121 -2.06 5.61 18.35
CA VAL A 121 -1.54 4.71 19.39
C VAL A 121 -0.45 5.45 20.16
N ALA A 122 -0.86 6.04 21.28
CA ALA A 122 -0.03 6.92 22.09
C ALA A 122 0.63 8.03 21.27
N ASN A 123 1.90 7.88 20.90
CA ASN A 123 2.68 8.89 20.18
C ASN A 123 2.58 8.80 18.65
N TYR A 124 2.16 7.65 18.10
CA TYR A 124 2.10 7.45 16.64
C TYR A 124 0.68 7.59 16.11
N GLU A 125 0.58 8.09 14.87
CA GLU A 125 -0.59 8.02 14.04
C GLU A 125 -0.34 7.05 12.87
N TYR A 126 -1.31 6.17 12.63
CA TYR A 126 -1.28 5.24 11.50
C TYR A 126 -2.49 5.45 10.62
N ILE A 127 -2.22 5.69 9.34
CA ILE A 127 -3.23 5.79 8.29
C ILE A 127 -3.24 4.45 7.55
N PHE A 128 -4.37 3.75 7.59
CA PHE A 128 -4.58 2.49 6.91
C PHE A 128 -5.61 2.65 5.81
N ALA A 129 -5.24 2.37 4.56
CA ALA A 129 -6.12 2.52 3.41
C ALA A 129 -6.17 1.24 2.56
N TRP A 130 -7.39 0.75 2.30
CA TRP A 130 -7.65 -0.19 1.22
C TRP A 130 -8.02 0.61 -0.03
N ILE A 131 -7.29 0.40 -1.11
CA ILE A 131 -7.42 1.16 -2.36
C ILE A 131 -7.72 0.19 -3.49
N PHE A 132 -8.86 0.37 -4.16
CA PHE A 132 -9.31 -0.45 -5.28
C PHE A 132 -9.23 0.36 -6.57
N ASP A 133 -8.71 -0.22 -7.65
CA ASP A 133 -8.67 0.44 -8.95
C ASP A 133 -9.48 -0.26 -10.05
N GLN A 134 -9.63 0.43 -11.17
CA GLN A 134 -10.41 -0.03 -12.32
C GLN A 134 -9.82 -1.28 -12.99
N SER A 135 -8.51 -1.53 -12.82
CA SER A 135 -7.87 -2.76 -13.32
C SER A 135 -8.06 -3.98 -12.42
N GLY A 136 -8.72 -3.81 -11.27
CA GLY A 136 -8.92 -4.84 -10.28
C GLY A 136 -7.74 -4.98 -9.31
N GLU A 137 -6.75 -4.10 -9.35
CA GLU A 137 -5.69 -4.10 -8.34
C GLU A 137 -6.24 -3.57 -7.01
N ILE A 138 -5.86 -4.26 -5.93
CA ILE A 138 -6.16 -3.87 -4.54
C ILE A 138 -4.83 -3.55 -3.88
N THR A 139 -4.68 -2.34 -3.37
CA THR A 139 -3.52 -1.91 -2.58
C THR A 139 -3.94 -1.78 -1.13
N PHE A 140 -3.13 -2.31 -0.21
CA PHE A 140 -3.20 -1.93 1.19
C PHE A 140 -2.03 -1.01 1.49
N GLU A 141 -2.34 0.23 1.81
CA GLU A 141 -1.38 1.28 2.12
C GLU A 141 -1.40 1.57 3.61
N THR A 142 -0.21 1.64 4.17
CA THR A 142 0.06 2.08 5.54
C THR A 142 0.86 3.38 5.45
N ARG A 143 0.46 4.40 6.19
CA ARG A 143 1.29 5.56 6.43
C ARG A 143 1.52 5.71 7.93
N ALA A 144 2.76 5.76 8.35
CA ALA A 144 3.12 6.11 9.73
C ALA A 144 3.45 7.61 9.78
N THR A 145 2.89 8.33 10.73
CA THR A 145 3.19 9.74 11.05
C THR A 145 3.06 9.94 12.56
N GLY A 146 2.94 11.17 13.04
CA GLY A 146 2.89 11.47 14.46
C GLY A 146 4.25 11.75 15.06
N ILE A 147 4.41 11.49 16.34
CA ILE A 147 5.59 11.90 17.10
C ILE A 147 6.45 10.69 17.42
N LEU A 148 7.76 10.80 17.24
CA LEU A 148 8.71 9.77 17.64
C LEU A 148 8.58 9.45 19.14
N SER A 149 8.67 8.17 19.48
CA SER A 149 8.87 7.78 20.88
C SER A 149 10.33 8.04 21.26
N THR A 150 10.58 8.92 22.24
CA THR A 150 11.92 9.44 22.54
C THR A 150 12.49 8.95 23.86
N GLN A 151 13.79 9.10 24.03
CA GLN A 151 14.61 8.75 25.19
C GLN A 151 15.56 9.91 25.52
N PRO A 152 15.93 10.11 26.79
CA PRO A 152 16.94 11.10 27.14
C PRO A 152 18.32 10.70 26.60
N VAL A 153 19.10 11.69 26.19
CA VAL A 153 20.52 11.54 25.83
C VAL A 153 21.30 12.78 26.27
N ASP A 154 22.50 12.60 26.81
CA ASP A 154 23.37 13.73 27.15
C ASP A 154 23.88 14.43 25.88
N LYS A 155 24.18 15.73 26.00
CA LYS A 155 24.51 16.63 24.88
C LYS A 155 25.58 16.07 23.92
N ASP A 156 26.62 15.48 24.47
CA ASP A 156 27.80 15.02 23.70
C ASP A 156 27.81 13.50 23.47
N VAL A 157 26.74 12.81 23.84
CA VAL A 157 26.64 11.35 23.68
C VAL A 157 26.01 11.00 22.34
N LYS A 158 26.64 10.06 21.63
CA LYS A 158 26.10 9.37 20.46
C LYS A 158 25.98 7.89 20.76
N VAL A 159 24.92 7.25 20.27
CA VAL A 159 24.68 5.83 20.46
C VAL A 159 24.43 5.14 19.11
N PRO A 160 24.83 3.87 18.94
CA PRO A 160 24.62 3.14 17.69
C PRO A 160 23.20 2.55 17.53
N TRP A 161 22.29 2.78 18.47
CA TRP A 161 20.92 2.25 18.48
C TRP A 161 19.83 3.34 18.45
N GLY A 162 20.19 4.58 18.09
CA GLY A 162 19.25 5.69 18.05
C GLY A 162 19.86 6.97 17.51
N THR A 163 18.99 7.87 17.05
CA THR A 163 19.38 9.18 16.50
C THR A 163 19.07 10.27 17.50
N ARG A 164 20.02 11.18 17.76
CA ARG A 164 19.73 12.42 18.50
C ARG A 164 18.97 13.37 17.58
N VAL A 165 17.69 13.61 17.88
CA VAL A 165 16.78 14.42 17.05
C VAL A 165 16.62 15.85 17.55
N ALA A 166 16.94 16.11 18.82
CA ALA A 166 17.07 17.45 19.40
C ALA A 166 18.08 17.44 20.56
N GLU A 167 18.44 18.60 21.10
CA GLU A 167 19.27 18.66 22.31
C GLU A 167 18.57 17.96 23.48
N GLY A 168 19.24 16.97 24.09
CA GLY A 168 18.66 16.16 25.17
C GLY A 168 17.77 14.99 24.71
N VAL A 169 17.45 14.87 23.41
CA VAL A 169 16.41 13.97 22.90
C VAL A 169 16.98 13.00 21.85
N MET A 170 16.87 11.71 22.12
CA MET A 170 17.23 10.63 21.22
C MET A 170 16.01 9.78 20.86
N ALA A 171 15.87 9.42 19.60
CA ALA A 171 14.87 8.50 19.10
C ALA A 171 15.52 7.14 18.79
N PRO A 172 15.22 6.09 19.55
CA PRO A 172 15.78 4.76 19.32
C PRO A 172 15.33 4.17 17.97
N TYR A 173 16.21 3.41 17.32
CA TYR A 173 15.88 2.66 16.12
C TYR A 173 14.78 1.65 16.43
N HIS A 174 13.88 1.44 15.48
CA HIS A 174 12.76 0.51 15.65
C HIS A 174 12.23 0.07 14.28
N GLN A 175 11.29 -0.87 14.26
CA GLN A 175 10.62 -1.31 13.05
C GLN A 175 9.11 -1.09 13.19
N HIS A 176 8.40 -0.97 12.08
CA HIS A 176 6.95 -1.09 12.02
C HIS A 176 6.62 -2.27 11.11
N LEU A 177 6.14 -3.36 11.70
CA LEU A 177 5.88 -4.61 10.98
C LEU A 177 4.37 -4.87 10.95
N PHE A 178 3.77 -4.81 9.78
CA PHE A 178 2.34 -5.02 9.55
C PHE A 178 2.09 -6.44 9.08
N ASN A 179 1.09 -7.11 9.65
CA ASN A 179 0.69 -8.45 9.23
C ASN A 179 -0.73 -8.45 8.66
N VAL A 180 -0.83 -8.62 7.35
CA VAL A 180 -2.12 -8.65 6.64
C VAL A 180 -2.59 -10.08 6.47
N ARG A 181 -3.82 -10.33 6.93
CA ARG A 181 -4.56 -11.57 6.70
C ARG A 181 -5.33 -11.47 5.39
N ILE A 182 -5.02 -12.37 4.48
CA ILE A 182 -5.61 -12.51 3.16
C ILE A 182 -6.30 -13.87 3.11
N ASP A 183 -7.61 -13.85 2.99
CA ASP A 183 -8.46 -15.04 2.91
C ASP A 183 -9.01 -15.11 1.48
N PRO A 184 -8.27 -15.76 0.56
CA PRO A 184 -8.62 -15.78 -0.84
C PRO A 184 -9.84 -16.67 -1.13
N ALA A 185 -10.59 -16.25 -2.14
CA ALA A 185 -11.68 -17.01 -2.74
C ALA A 185 -11.61 -16.88 -4.26
N VAL A 186 -10.39 -16.98 -4.78
CA VAL A 186 -10.05 -16.68 -6.17
C VAL A 186 -10.74 -17.70 -7.08
N GLY A 187 -11.83 -17.29 -7.75
CA GLY A 187 -12.67 -18.23 -8.51
C GLY A 187 -13.32 -19.32 -7.64
N GLY A 188 -13.46 -19.12 -6.33
CA GLY A 188 -13.94 -20.09 -5.35
C GLY A 188 -12.92 -20.37 -4.23
N SER A 189 -13.32 -21.17 -3.24
CA SER A 189 -12.52 -21.41 -2.02
C SER A 189 -11.33 -22.36 -2.19
N LYS A 190 -11.25 -23.12 -3.29
CA LYS A 190 -10.14 -24.05 -3.54
C LYS A 190 -8.98 -23.30 -4.19
N ASN A 191 -8.04 -22.85 -3.39
CA ASN A 191 -6.89 -22.08 -3.85
C ASN A 191 -5.58 -22.74 -3.43
N THR A 192 -4.52 -22.43 -4.17
CA THR A 192 -3.16 -22.88 -3.91
C THR A 192 -2.25 -21.67 -3.89
N LEU A 193 -1.33 -21.59 -2.93
CA LEU A 193 -0.26 -20.60 -2.95
C LEU A 193 0.92 -21.15 -3.74
N VAL A 194 1.45 -20.34 -4.65
CA VAL A 194 2.71 -20.60 -5.36
C VAL A 194 3.61 -19.38 -5.26
N TYR A 195 4.92 -19.57 -5.45
CA TYR A 195 5.83 -18.47 -5.74
C TYR A 195 6.55 -18.71 -7.06
N SER A 196 6.92 -17.63 -7.74
CA SER A 196 7.62 -17.67 -9.02
C SER A 196 8.92 -16.87 -8.91
N ASP A 197 10.02 -17.50 -9.31
CA ASP A 197 11.35 -16.92 -9.35
C ASP A 197 11.77 -16.67 -10.81
N SER A 198 12.46 -15.58 -11.08
CA SER A 198 13.09 -15.29 -12.38
C SER A 198 14.45 -15.97 -12.44
N VAL A 199 14.59 -17.01 -13.26
CA VAL A 199 15.79 -17.84 -13.34
C VAL A 199 16.47 -17.67 -14.69
N ARG A 200 17.76 -17.31 -14.67
CA ARG A 200 18.59 -17.21 -15.88
C ARG A 200 18.71 -18.57 -16.57
N MET A 201 18.53 -18.60 -17.89
CA MET A 201 18.82 -19.80 -18.68
C MET A 201 20.34 -19.98 -18.81
N PRO A 202 20.85 -21.22 -18.78
CA PRO A 202 22.25 -21.50 -19.11
C PRO A 202 22.60 -20.97 -20.50
N TRP A 203 23.89 -20.73 -20.73
CA TRP A 203 24.40 -20.53 -22.08
C TRP A 203 24.21 -21.82 -22.88
N ASP A 204 23.73 -21.70 -24.11
CA ASP A 204 23.57 -22.83 -25.01
C ASP A 204 23.78 -22.36 -26.44
N ASP A 205 24.67 -23.03 -27.18
CA ASP A 205 25.08 -22.60 -28.52
C ASP A 205 23.93 -22.58 -29.55
N SER A 206 22.82 -23.28 -29.26
CA SER A 206 21.66 -23.37 -30.15
C SER A 206 20.45 -22.58 -29.66
N LEU A 207 20.10 -22.72 -28.37
CA LEU A 207 18.88 -22.20 -27.78
C LEU A 207 19.07 -20.82 -27.15
N ASN A 208 20.23 -20.57 -26.54
CA ASN A 208 20.54 -19.31 -25.85
C ASN A 208 21.98 -18.84 -26.13
N PRO A 209 22.38 -18.68 -27.42
CA PRO A 209 23.77 -18.44 -27.80
C PRO A 209 24.30 -17.07 -27.38
N MET A 210 23.40 -16.17 -26.97
CA MET A 210 23.73 -14.83 -26.48
C MET A 210 23.54 -14.67 -24.97
N GLY A 211 23.13 -15.73 -24.27
CA GLY A 211 22.95 -15.72 -22.81
C GLY A 211 21.89 -14.75 -22.29
N THR A 212 20.94 -14.32 -23.12
CA THR A 212 19.92 -13.33 -22.75
C THR A 212 18.64 -13.96 -22.20
N GLY A 213 18.48 -15.28 -22.35
CA GLY A 213 17.30 -16.01 -21.91
C GLY A 213 17.14 -16.08 -20.39
N TYR A 214 15.90 -15.98 -19.93
CA TYR A 214 15.47 -16.31 -18.58
C TYR A 214 14.08 -16.95 -18.62
N VAL A 215 13.74 -17.71 -17.59
CA VAL A 215 12.45 -18.37 -17.42
C VAL A 215 11.88 -18.08 -16.04
N ASN A 216 10.57 -18.18 -15.91
CA ASN A 216 9.91 -18.20 -14.60
C ASN A 216 9.87 -19.63 -14.08
N ARG A 217 10.44 -19.87 -12.90
CA ARG A 217 10.32 -21.14 -12.19
C ARG A 217 9.30 -20.99 -11.08
N GLU A 218 8.19 -21.68 -11.24
CA GLU A 218 7.11 -21.71 -10.24
C GLU A 218 7.31 -22.86 -9.25
N THR A 219 7.07 -22.58 -7.97
CA THR A 219 7.10 -23.58 -6.88
C THR A 219 5.77 -23.57 -6.16
N VAL A 220 5.17 -24.76 -6.02
CA VAL A 220 3.91 -24.97 -5.32
C VAL A 220 4.17 -25.16 -3.83
N ILE A 221 3.39 -24.47 -2.99
CA ILE A 221 3.43 -24.67 -1.56
C ILE A 221 2.51 -25.83 -1.21
N HIS A 222 3.10 -26.97 -0.82
CA HIS A 222 2.35 -28.20 -0.57
C HIS A 222 1.75 -28.29 0.83
N ARG A 223 2.42 -27.68 1.81
CA ARG A 223 2.04 -27.72 3.22
C ARG A 223 2.19 -26.36 3.87
N GLU A 224 1.52 -26.18 5.00
CA GLU A 224 1.65 -25.00 5.85
C GLU A 224 3.11 -24.75 6.21
N SER A 225 3.62 -23.55 5.96
CA SER A 225 5.00 -23.17 6.25
C SER A 225 5.17 -21.64 6.18
N HIS A 226 6.40 -21.15 6.39
CA HIS A 226 6.83 -19.76 6.17
C HIS A 226 7.72 -19.68 4.92
N MET A 227 7.49 -18.67 4.09
CA MET A 227 8.29 -18.44 2.89
C MET A 227 9.16 -17.21 3.07
N GLU A 228 10.45 -17.34 2.80
CA GLU A 228 11.33 -16.19 2.66
C GLU A 228 11.16 -15.54 1.28
N ASP A 229 11.30 -14.23 1.25
CA ASP A 229 11.38 -13.48 -0.01
C ASP A 229 12.75 -13.67 -0.68
N SER A 230 12.83 -13.46 -1.99
CA SER A 230 14.10 -13.40 -2.73
C SER A 230 14.08 -12.22 -3.69
N VAL A 231 14.64 -11.09 -3.23
CA VAL A 231 14.82 -9.90 -4.07
C VAL A 231 15.77 -10.20 -5.24
N ALA A 232 16.79 -11.03 -5.01
CA ALA A 232 17.77 -11.41 -6.04
C ALA A 232 17.16 -12.17 -7.21
N ASP A 233 16.14 -13.00 -6.93
CA ASP A 233 15.43 -13.78 -7.96
C ASP A 233 14.15 -13.08 -8.45
N GLY A 234 13.86 -11.86 -7.96
CA GLY A 234 12.62 -11.15 -8.25
C GLY A 234 11.38 -11.98 -7.88
N ARG A 235 11.42 -12.65 -6.72
CA ARG A 235 10.37 -13.56 -6.27
C ARG A 235 9.03 -12.84 -6.16
N VAL A 236 7.98 -13.52 -6.62
CA VAL A 236 6.59 -13.06 -6.50
C VAL A 236 5.69 -14.19 -6.05
N PHE A 237 4.69 -13.88 -5.22
CA PHE A 237 3.71 -14.85 -4.76
C PHE A 237 2.45 -14.77 -5.61
N LYS A 238 1.82 -15.91 -5.86
CA LYS A 238 0.55 -15.97 -6.57
C LYS A 238 -0.42 -16.88 -5.84
N ILE A 239 -1.67 -16.43 -5.73
CA ILE A 239 -2.79 -17.22 -5.21
C ILE A 239 -3.54 -17.77 -6.39
N VAL A 240 -3.38 -19.05 -6.71
CA VAL A 240 -3.92 -19.68 -7.92
C VAL A 240 -5.14 -20.55 -7.63
N ASN A 241 -6.11 -20.56 -8.54
CA ASN A 241 -7.11 -21.61 -8.64
C ASN A 241 -6.78 -22.51 -9.84
N ARG A 242 -6.36 -23.74 -9.55
CA ARG A 242 -5.86 -24.70 -10.54
C ARG A 242 -6.99 -25.40 -11.32
N ASN A 243 -8.23 -25.27 -10.86
CA ASN A 243 -9.41 -25.85 -11.50
C ASN A 243 -10.02 -24.95 -12.59
N MET A 244 -9.41 -23.79 -12.83
CA MET A 244 -9.82 -22.86 -13.87
C MET A 244 -8.61 -22.52 -14.74
N GLU A 245 -8.75 -22.49 -16.07
CA GLU A 245 -7.66 -22.19 -17.02
C GLU A 245 -7.95 -21.00 -17.94
N ASN A 246 -7.05 -20.02 -18.02
CA ASN A 246 -7.21 -18.84 -18.88
C ASN A 246 -7.08 -19.28 -20.34
N PRO A 247 -8.09 -19.03 -21.18
CA PRO A 247 -8.13 -19.56 -22.54
C PRO A 247 -7.20 -18.82 -23.51
N VAL A 248 -6.51 -17.77 -23.05
CA VAL A 248 -5.55 -16.98 -23.83
C VAL A 248 -4.12 -17.41 -23.51
N SER A 249 -3.83 -17.71 -22.24
CA SER A 249 -2.47 -18.04 -21.80
C SER A 249 -2.24 -19.53 -21.53
N ASP A 250 -3.28 -20.37 -21.62
CA ASP A 250 -3.25 -21.80 -21.26
C ASP A 250 -2.62 -22.07 -19.88
N ALA A 251 -2.82 -21.13 -18.96
CA ALA A 251 -2.31 -21.15 -17.60
C ALA A 251 -3.48 -20.98 -16.61
N PRO A 252 -3.36 -21.38 -15.33
CA PRO A 252 -4.46 -21.26 -14.38
C PRO A 252 -5.11 -19.86 -14.37
N ARG A 253 -6.45 -19.78 -14.51
CA ARG A 253 -7.25 -18.54 -14.72
C ARG A 253 -7.03 -17.52 -13.65
N ALA A 254 -6.72 -17.89 -12.42
CA ALA A 254 -7.04 -17.00 -11.35
C ALA A 254 -5.87 -16.99 -10.41
N ALA A 255 -4.83 -16.26 -10.83
CA ALA A 255 -3.72 -15.91 -9.97
C ALA A 255 -3.94 -14.48 -9.48
N TRP A 256 -3.92 -14.27 -8.17
CA TRP A 256 -3.72 -12.93 -7.62
C TRP A 256 -2.27 -12.80 -7.19
N PHE A 257 -1.59 -11.85 -7.79
CA PHE A 257 -0.22 -11.49 -7.52
C PHE A 257 -0.12 -10.82 -6.15
N LEU A 258 0.79 -11.28 -5.31
CA LEU A 258 1.18 -10.63 -4.06
C LEU A 258 2.67 -10.33 -4.11
N ALA A 259 3.04 -9.05 -4.01
CA ALA A 259 4.44 -8.63 -3.94
C ALA A 259 4.91 -8.49 -2.48
N LEU A 260 6.12 -9.02 -2.23
CA LEU A 260 7.10 -8.70 -1.18
C LEU A 260 6.80 -9.07 0.28
N ALA A 261 7.62 -9.98 0.83
CA ALA A 261 7.78 -10.33 2.25
C ALA A 261 6.93 -11.52 2.79
N PRO A 262 7.32 -12.14 3.94
CA PRO A 262 7.08 -13.55 4.18
C PRO A 262 5.60 -13.88 4.31
N VAL A 263 5.22 -14.94 3.61
CA VAL A 263 3.86 -15.47 3.59
C VAL A 263 3.80 -16.71 4.49
N ARG A 264 2.82 -16.74 5.37
CA ARG A 264 2.44 -17.95 6.14
C ARG A 264 1.01 -18.33 5.82
N VAL A 265 0.65 -19.60 5.95
CA VAL A 265 -0.74 -20.06 5.74
C VAL A 265 -1.38 -20.41 7.09
N ARG A 266 -2.70 -20.13 7.34
CA ARG A 266 -3.65 -20.74 8.35
C ARG A 266 -4.59 -19.76 9.12
N ARG A 267 -5.32 -20.16 10.18
CA ARG A 267 -6.35 -19.38 10.95
C ARG A 267 -5.78 -18.26 11.83
N ALA A 268 -6.55 -17.48 12.62
CA ALA A 268 -6.15 -16.17 13.17
C ALA A 268 -5.52 -16.14 14.58
N PRO A 269 -4.51 -15.27 14.86
CA PRO A 269 -3.70 -15.37 16.08
C PRO A 269 -4.33 -14.61 17.24
N HIS A 270 -4.04 -15.11 18.45
CA HIS A 270 -4.15 -14.34 19.67
C HIS A 270 -2.73 -14.16 20.20
N MET A 271 -2.15 -12.99 19.95
CA MET A 271 -0.96 -12.51 20.65
C MET A 271 -1.42 -11.34 21.54
N GLY A 272 -1.23 -11.50 22.84
CA GLY A 272 -1.82 -10.61 23.84
C GLY A 272 -0.80 -9.97 24.78
N TYR A 273 -1.30 -9.03 25.56
CA TYR A 273 -0.56 -8.32 26.61
C TYR A 273 0.24 -9.28 27.50
N GLN A 274 1.53 -9.00 27.70
CA GLN A 274 2.46 -9.81 28.49
C GLN A 274 2.66 -11.26 28.01
N SER A 275 2.36 -11.56 26.74
CA SER A 275 2.62 -12.89 26.16
C SER A 275 4.10 -13.29 26.26
N ILE A 276 4.35 -14.56 26.62
CA ILE A 276 5.68 -15.17 26.61
C ILE A 276 6.05 -15.77 25.24
N GLY A 277 5.19 -15.60 24.23
CA GLY A 277 5.32 -16.22 22.91
C GLY A 277 4.79 -17.66 22.86
N GLY A 278 4.91 -18.29 21.69
CA GLY A 278 4.52 -19.69 21.48
C GLY A 278 3.06 -19.92 21.04
N THR A 279 2.22 -18.89 20.98
CA THR A 279 0.86 -18.95 20.42
C THR A 279 0.77 -18.34 19.02
N GLY A 280 -0.40 -18.42 18.38
CA GLY A 280 -0.65 -17.81 17.08
C GLY A 280 0.03 -18.55 15.91
N ILE A 281 0.51 -17.80 14.91
CA ILE A 281 1.03 -18.37 13.67
C ILE A 281 2.14 -19.40 13.90
N LYS A 282 2.98 -19.20 14.91
CA LYS A 282 4.04 -20.16 15.25
C LYS A 282 3.45 -21.52 15.64
N ALA A 283 2.49 -21.56 16.56
CA ALA A 283 1.90 -22.80 17.06
C ALA A 283 1.22 -23.58 15.94
N TRP A 284 0.57 -22.90 14.99
CA TRP A 284 -0.17 -23.64 13.99
C TRP A 284 0.68 -24.21 12.87
N ILE A 285 1.90 -23.70 12.62
CA ILE A 285 2.78 -24.35 11.64
C ILE A 285 3.61 -25.49 12.26
N ASP A 286 3.49 -25.75 13.57
CA ASP A 286 4.18 -26.86 14.23
C ASP A 286 3.61 -28.24 13.81
N HIS A 287 2.38 -28.28 13.27
CA HIS A 287 1.74 -29.47 12.71
C HIS A 287 1.17 -29.19 11.30
N PRO A 288 2.03 -29.18 10.26
CA PRO A 288 1.67 -28.62 8.97
C PRO A 288 0.74 -29.53 8.16
N GLU A 289 -0.44 -29.01 7.85
CA GLU A 289 -1.45 -29.64 7.00
C GLU A 289 -1.16 -29.39 5.50
N ALA A 290 -1.84 -30.13 4.62
CA ALA A 290 -1.77 -29.91 3.17
C ALA A 290 -2.58 -28.66 2.80
N VAL A 291 -2.08 -27.88 1.83
CA VAL A 291 -2.67 -26.57 1.46
C VAL A 291 -2.89 -26.40 -0.05
N VAL A 292 -2.82 -27.48 -0.82
CA VAL A 292 -3.01 -27.46 -2.27
C VAL A 292 -4.47 -27.69 -2.60
N ASP A 293 -5.07 -26.75 -3.33
CA ASP A 293 -6.48 -26.76 -3.75
C ASP A 293 -7.46 -26.82 -2.58
N GLU A 294 -7.09 -26.16 -1.49
CA GLU A 294 -7.83 -26.09 -0.22
C GLU A 294 -8.28 -24.64 0.08
N ASP A 295 -9.09 -24.49 1.13
CA ASP A 295 -9.43 -23.20 1.74
C ASP A 295 -8.25 -22.71 2.59
N ILE A 296 -7.38 -21.91 1.96
CA ILE A 296 -6.16 -21.39 2.55
C ILE A 296 -6.33 -19.96 3.04
N VAL A 297 -5.51 -19.54 3.99
CA VAL A 297 -5.45 -18.15 4.45
C VAL A 297 -3.99 -17.73 4.52
N ILE A 298 -3.65 -16.62 3.90
CA ILE A 298 -2.29 -16.07 3.80
C ILE A 298 -2.07 -14.96 4.83
N TRP A 299 -0.94 -15.00 5.52
CA TRP A 299 -0.45 -13.99 6.46
C TRP A 299 0.79 -13.36 5.88
N HIS A 300 0.65 -12.14 5.40
CA HIS A 300 1.71 -11.41 4.75
C HIS A 300 2.30 -10.38 5.71
N THR A 301 3.59 -10.49 6.02
CA THR A 301 4.27 -9.51 6.86
C THR A 301 5.08 -8.56 6.00
N PHE A 302 4.82 -7.27 6.06
CA PHE A 302 5.62 -6.23 5.41
C PHE A 302 5.81 -5.06 6.37
N GLY A 303 6.69 -4.12 6.04
CA GLY A 303 6.98 -3.01 6.95
C GLY A 303 8.25 -2.28 6.59
N PHE A 304 8.74 -1.49 7.53
CA PHE A 304 9.97 -0.72 7.34
C PHE A 304 10.80 -0.68 8.63
N ASN A 305 12.11 -0.56 8.42
CA ASN A 305 13.07 -0.27 9.48
C ASN A 305 13.18 1.25 9.62
N HIS A 306 12.78 1.79 10.76
CA HIS A 306 12.83 3.22 11.01
C HIS A 306 14.14 3.55 11.73
N ILE A 307 15.05 4.18 10.99
CA ILE A 307 16.22 4.88 11.52
C ILE A 307 15.81 6.36 11.59
N PRO A 308 15.40 6.88 12.76
CA PRO A 308 14.82 8.21 12.84
C PRO A 308 15.79 9.28 12.36
N ARG A 309 15.26 10.32 11.73
CA ARG A 309 16.02 11.49 11.26
C ARG A 309 15.62 12.72 12.07
N VAL A 310 16.41 13.80 11.95
CA VAL A 310 16.08 15.06 12.63
C VAL A 310 14.77 15.64 12.10
N GLU A 311 14.50 15.47 10.81
CA GLU A 311 13.29 15.90 10.10
C GLU A 311 12.02 15.17 10.58
N ASP A 312 12.17 14.05 11.29
CA ASP A 312 11.06 13.31 11.86
C ASP A 312 10.60 13.93 13.21
N PHE A 313 11.27 14.99 13.70
CA PHE A 313 10.99 15.70 14.96
C PHE A 313 10.71 17.19 14.72
N PRO A 314 9.72 17.81 15.41
CA PRO A 314 8.91 17.27 16.49
C PRO A 314 7.71 16.41 16.02
N ILE A 315 7.42 16.41 14.72
CA ILE A 315 6.37 15.61 14.12
C ILE A 315 6.87 15.03 12.79
N MET A 316 6.61 13.75 12.58
CA MET A 316 7.17 12.97 11.51
C MET A 316 6.34 13.11 10.23
N PRO A 317 6.94 13.48 9.08
CA PRO A 317 6.30 13.36 7.78
C PRO A 317 5.85 11.91 7.52
N ALA A 318 4.74 11.72 6.80
CA ALA A 318 4.18 10.40 6.60
C ALA A 318 5.14 9.48 5.80
N GLU A 319 5.58 8.39 6.41
CA GLU A 319 6.34 7.31 5.78
C GLU A 319 5.37 6.24 5.28
N ILE A 320 5.51 5.81 4.02
CA ILE A 320 4.53 4.94 3.34
C ILE A 320 5.10 3.55 3.12
N ALA A 321 4.35 2.52 3.52
CA ALA A 321 4.59 1.14 3.11
C ALA A 321 3.31 0.53 2.50
N GLN A 322 3.46 -0.23 1.43
CA GLN A 322 2.34 -0.77 0.64
C GLN A 322 2.53 -2.25 0.34
N MET A 323 1.40 -2.96 0.24
CA MET A 323 1.31 -4.24 -0.45
C MET A 323 0.29 -4.15 -1.60
N HIS A 324 0.53 -4.92 -2.66
CA HIS A 324 -0.31 -4.90 -3.85
C HIS A 324 -0.81 -6.31 -4.17
N LEU A 325 -2.11 -6.40 -4.44
CA LEU A 325 -2.81 -7.58 -4.93
C LEU A 325 -3.29 -7.30 -6.36
N LYS A 326 -2.70 -7.97 -7.36
CA LYS A 326 -3.00 -7.69 -8.78
C LYS A 326 -3.58 -8.91 -9.49
N PRO A 327 -4.60 -8.76 -10.35
CA PRO A 327 -5.06 -9.88 -11.16
C PRO A 327 -3.96 -10.30 -12.15
N TYR A 328 -3.67 -11.60 -12.20
CA TYR A 328 -2.74 -12.22 -13.15
C TYR A 328 -3.44 -13.42 -13.80
N ASN A 329 -3.59 -13.35 -15.13
CA ASN A 329 -4.44 -14.24 -15.93
C ASN A 329 -5.92 -14.31 -15.49
N PHE A 330 -6.37 -13.47 -14.54
CA PHE A 330 -7.77 -13.41 -14.08
C PHE A 330 -8.76 -13.01 -15.18
N CYS A 331 -8.35 -12.09 -16.04
CA CYS A 331 -9.13 -11.61 -17.17
C CYS A 331 -8.53 -12.11 -18.49
N ASN A 332 -9.35 -12.21 -19.53
CA ASN A 332 -8.90 -12.62 -20.87
C ASN A 332 -8.19 -11.48 -21.63
N TYR A 333 -8.36 -10.24 -21.17
CA TYR A 333 -7.77 -9.04 -21.73
C TYR A 333 -7.74 -7.97 -20.63
N ASN A 334 -7.14 -6.81 -20.93
CA ASN A 334 -7.11 -5.68 -20.01
C ASN A 334 -8.55 -5.27 -19.60
N PRO A 335 -8.93 -5.40 -18.32
CA PRO A 335 -10.29 -5.12 -17.85
C PRO A 335 -10.63 -3.62 -17.82
N THR A 336 -9.74 -2.74 -18.29
CA THR A 336 -9.96 -1.28 -18.37
C THR A 336 -10.17 -0.78 -19.79
N ASN A 337 -10.37 -1.67 -20.76
CA ASN A 337 -10.59 -1.30 -22.16
C ASN A 337 -11.96 -0.65 -22.41
N ASP A 338 -12.93 -0.87 -21.54
CA ASP A 338 -14.28 -0.28 -21.55
C ASP A 338 -14.36 1.04 -20.76
N VAL A 339 -13.30 1.40 -20.02
CA VAL A 339 -13.23 2.68 -19.32
C VAL A 339 -13.15 3.81 -20.35
N PRO A 340 -14.00 4.85 -20.26
CA PRO A 340 -14.01 5.96 -21.22
C PRO A 340 -12.64 6.63 -21.35
N PRO A 341 -12.17 6.89 -22.59
CA PRO A 341 -10.96 7.67 -22.83
C PRO A 341 -11.05 9.07 -22.21
N SER A 342 -9.91 9.54 -21.72
CA SER A 342 -9.75 10.85 -21.12
C SER A 342 -9.90 11.93 -22.18
N SER A 343 -10.67 12.98 -21.89
CA SER A 343 -10.78 14.15 -22.75
C SER A 343 -10.71 15.44 -21.94
N GLN A 344 -10.34 16.54 -22.59
CA GLN A 344 -10.35 17.87 -21.97
C GLN A 344 -11.78 18.30 -21.62
N ALA A 345 -12.79 17.91 -22.43
CA ALA A 345 -14.19 18.23 -22.18
C ALA A 345 -14.73 17.60 -20.89
N PHE A 346 -14.17 16.47 -20.46
CA PHE A 346 -14.53 15.81 -19.21
C PHE A 346 -13.64 16.23 -18.04
N ASN A 347 -12.32 16.31 -18.24
CA ASN A 347 -11.37 16.54 -17.14
C ASN A 347 -11.17 18.03 -16.77
N CYS A 348 -11.48 18.95 -17.69
CA CYS A 348 -11.49 20.39 -17.44
C CYS A 348 -10.19 20.96 -16.81
N SER A 349 -9.02 20.42 -17.16
CA SER A 349 -7.74 20.96 -16.70
C SER A 349 -7.54 22.40 -17.17
N VAL A 350 -6.99 23.28 -16.34
CA VAL A 350 -6.70 24.67 -16.70
C VAL A 350 -5.21 24.81 -17.02
N LEU A 351 -4.87 25.45 -18.13
CA LEU A 351 -3.49 25.77 -18.47
C LEU A 351 -2.98 26.86 -17.52
N TYR A 352 -1.80 26.66 -16.93
CA TYR A 352 -1.11 27.73 -16.23
C TYR A 352 -0.59 28.75 -17.24
N GLU A 353 -0.99 30.00 -17.08
CA GLU A 353 -0.51 31.10 -17.91
C GLU A 353 0.62 31.85 -17.19
N ASP A 354 1.84 31.75 -17.74
CA ASP A 354 2.97 32.54 -17.24
C ASP A 354 2.76 34.02 -17.57
N GLN A 355 2.50 34.81 -16.53
CA GLN A 355 2.31 36.26 -16.64
C GLN A 355 3.53 36.98 -17.27
N ARG A 356 4.75 36.43 -17.14
CA ARG A 356 5.95 36.98 -17.81
C ARG A 356 5.93 36.72 -19.31
N ALA A 357 5.44 35.55 -19.73
CA ALA A 357 5.26 35.22 -21.14
C ALA A 357 4.12 36.04 -21.77
N ILE A 358 3.08 36.38 -21.00
CA ILE A 358 2.06 37.35 -21.42
C ILE A 358 2.70 38.72 -21.63
N ALA A 359 3.43 39.25 -20.65
CA ALA A 359 4.09 40.56 -20.76
C ALA A 359 5.09 40.64 -21.93
N ALA A 360 5.83 39.56 -22.22
CA ALA A 360 6.72 39.48 -23.38
C ALA A 360 5.94 39.45 -24.70
N LYS A 361 4.79 38.77 -24.78
CA LYS A 361 3.88 38.82 -25.93
C LYS A 361 3.21 40.19 -26.09
N THR A 362 2.91 40.89 -25.00
CA THR A 362 2.35 42.25 -25.04
C THR A 362 3.41 43.27 -25.50
N GLN A 363 4.68 43.10 -25.11
CA GLN A 363 5.79 43.94 -25.60
C GLN A 363 6.15 43.67 -27.07
N ALA A 364 6.01 42.42 -27.55
CA ALA A 364 6.30 42.07 -28.95
C ALA A 364 5.23 42.56 -29.95
N ASN A 365 4.03 42.93 -29.48
CA ASN A 365 2.97 43.52 -30.31
C ASN A 365 2.98 45.06 -30.34
N GLY A 366 4.05 45.70 -29.86
CA GLY A 366 4.24 47.14 -29.98
C GLY A 366 4.55 47.55 -31.43
N THR A 367 3.50 47.91 -32.17
CA THR A 367 3.62 48.62 -33.46
C THR A 367 4.36 49.94 -33.25
N CYS A 368 5.37 50.19 -34.10
CA CYS A 368 5.93 51.54 -34.30
C CYS A 368 4.84 52.52 -34.77
N TYR A 369 5.00 53.79 -34.37
CA TYR A 369 4.19 54.99 -34.65
C TYR A 369 2.93 55.13 -33.77
N GLU A 370 2.67 56.25 -33.08
CA GLU A 370 2.89 57.65 -33.44
C GLU A 370 3.43 58.51 -32.27
N LYS A 371 4.33 59.44 -32.60
CA LYS A 371 4.74 60.55 -31.74
C LYS A 371 3.82 61.72 -32.08
N GLU A 372 2.77 61.97 -31.29
CA GLU A 372 2.13 63.29 -31.27
C GLU A 372 3.01 64.24 -30.46
N VAL A 373 3.74 65.12 -31.18
CA VAL A 373 4.35 66.31 -30.58
C VAL A 373 3.35 67.45 -30.78
N THR A 374 2.58 67.74 -29.74
CA THR A 374 1.77 68.96 -29.65
C THR A 374 2.72 70.16 -29.52
N MET A 375 2.73 71.03 -30.53
CA MET A 375 3.21 72.40 -30.36
C MET A 375 2.18 73.17 -29.56
N ASN A 376 2.57 73.74 -28.42
CA ASN A 376 1.90 74.90 -27.86
C ASN A 376 2.91 75.99 -27.51
N GLY A 377 2.58 77.19 -27.97
CA GLY A 377 3.44 78.35 -28.08
C GLY A 377 3.74 79.08 -26.78
N ARG A 378 4.67 80.03 -26.97
CA ARG A 378 5.15 81.07 -26.06
C ARG A 378 4.02 81.88 -25.41
N THR A 379 4.15 82.13 -24.12
CA THR A 379 4.53 83.45 -23.54
C THR A 379 5.31 83.21 -22.27
#